data_AF-A0A3D5UTV2-F1
#
_entry.id   AF-A0A3D5UTV2-F1
#
_cell.length_a   1.000
_cell.length_b   1.000
_cell.length_c   1.000
_cell.angle_alpha   90.00
_cell.angle_beta   90.00
_cell.angle_gamma   90.00
#
_symmetry.space_group_name_H-M   'P 1'
#
loop_
_entity.id
_entity.type
_entity.pdbx_description
1 polymer ?
#
loop_
_entity_poly.entity_id
_entity_poly.type
_entity_poly.pdbx_seq_one_letter_code
_entity_poly.pdbx_strand_id
1 'polypeptide(L)' 'GVDMTSYGGDLPGRPSLGNLARRILKLVPDLERLRLSSIDSIEADDDLMRLIADEERLMPHLHLSLQAGDDM' A
#
# COMPACT_ATOMS: atom_id res chain seq x y z
N GLY A 1 4.97 11.68 9.64
CA GLY A 1 5.13 10.25 9.33
C GLY A 1 5.85 10.13 8.02
N VAL A 2 6.59 9.04 7.79
CA VAL A 2 7.10 8.74 6.44
C VAL A 2 5.92 8.24 5.62
N ASP A 3 5.59 8.98 4.57
CA ASP A 3 4.52 8.63 3.65
C ASP A 3 4.98 7.47 2.73
N MET A 4 4.38 6.30 2.90
CA MET A 4 4.75 5.08 2.17
C MET A 4 4.19 5.04 0.74
N THR A 5 3.14 5.80 0.43
CA THR A 5 2.53 5.81 -0.91
C THR A 5 3.34 6.63 -1.90
N SER A 6 4.24 7.50 -1.41
CA SER A 6 5.27 8.17 -2.21
C SER A 6 6.38 7.25 -2.76
N TYR A 7 6.35 5.94 -2.45
CA TYR A 7 7.38 4.99 -2.88
C TYR A 7 7.61 5.01 -4.39
N GLY A 8 8.88 5.02 -4.77
CA GLY A 8 9.32 4.78 -6.14
C GLY A 8 9.30 6.01 -7.04
N GLY A 9 8.80 7.17 -6.59
CA GLY A 9 8.83 8.41 -7.39
C GLY A 9 10.22 8.84 -7.86
N ASP A 10 11.26 8.49 -7.08
CA ASP A 10 12.67 8.73 -7.34
C ASP A 10 13.39 7.57 -8.05
N LEU A 11 12.72 6.44 -8.29
CA LEU A 11 13.30 5.26 -8.90
C LEU A 11 13.06 5.20 -10.43
N PRO A 12 13.99 4.60 -11.20
CA PRO A 12 13.76 4.30 -12.61
C PRO A 12 12.49 3.46 -12.80
N GLY A 13 11.62 3.90 -13.71
CA GLY A 13 10.34 3.24 -13.98
C GLY A 13 9.23 3.51 -12.96
N ARG A 14 9.50 4.33 -11.93
CA ARG A 14 8.51 4.85 -10.96
C ARG A 14 7.52 3.81 -10.45
N PRO A 15 7.99 2.67 -9.90
CA PRO A 15 7.11 1.62 -9.43
C PRO A 15 6.28 2.12 -8.25
N SER A 16 4.98 1.89 -8.29
CA SER A 16 4.09 2.24 -7.18
C SER A 16 4.24 1.28 -6.00
N LEU A 17 3.67 1.65 -4.84
CA LEU A 17 3.66 0.79 -3.65
C LEU A 17 2.93 -0.53 -3.92
N GLY A 18 1.79 -0.50 -4.63
CA GLY A 18 1.06 -1.71 -5.03
C GLY A 18 1.91 -2.64 -5.91
N ASN A 19 2.70 -2.06 -6.81
CA ASN A 19 3.62 -2.83 -7.65
C ASN A 19 4.70 -3.55 -6.83
N LEU A 20 5.28 -2.86 -5.84
CA LEU A 20 6.25 -3.45 -4.92
C LEU A 20 5.62 -4.59 -4.11
N ALA A 21 4.46 -4.36 -3.49
CA ALA A 21 3.76 -5.37 -2.70
C ALA A 21 3.45 -6.62 -3.54
N ARG A 22 2.92 -6.43 -4.76
CA ARG A 22 2.66 -7.52 -5.72
C ARG A 22 3.91 -8.33 -6.02
N ARG A 23 5.05 -7.65 -6.22
CA ARG A 23 6.34 -8.32 -6.50
C ARG A 23 6.84 -9.12 -5.31
N ILE A 24 6.76 -8.58 -4.10
CA ILE A 24 7.16 -9.29 -2.87
C ILE A 24 6.35 -10.57 -2.72
N LEU A 25 5.02 -10.48 -2.82
CA LEU A 25 4.11 -11.61 -2.67
C LEU A 25 4.28 -12.69 -3.74
N LYS A 26 4.70 -12.30 -4.96
CA LYS A 26 5.02 -13.23 -6.05
C LYS A 26 6.38 -13.90 -5.89
N LEU A 27 7.39 -13.15 -5.45
CA LEU A 27 8.78 -13.64 -5.36
C LEU A 27 9.05 -14.41 -4.07
N VAL A 28 8.22 -14.21 -3.04
CA VAL A 28 8.32 -14.89 -1.75
C VAL A 28 7.01 -15.64 -1.48
N PRO A 29 6.77 -16.79 -2.15
CA PRO A 29 5.52 -17.55 -2.00
C PRO A 29 5.30 -18.03 -0.56
N ASP A 30 6.37 -18.35 0.17
CA ASP A 30 6.33 -18.81 1.56
C ASP A 30 6.12 -17.67 2.57
N LEU A 31 5.99 -16.42 2.13
CA LEU A 31 5.70 -15.30 3.02
C LEU A 31 4.28 -15.45 3.56
N GLU A 32 4.14 -15.82 4.83
CA GLU A 32 2.81 -16.04 5.42
C GLU A 32 1.96 -14.77 5.48
N ARG A 33 2.58 -13.62 5.80
CA ARG A 33 1.88 -12.35 6.03
C ARG A 33 2.73 -11.16 5.59
N LEU A 34 2.13 -10.27 4.81
CA LEU A 34 2.65 -8.95 4.46
C LEU A 34 1.79 -7.90 5.15
N ARG A 35 2.39 -7.10 6.04
CA ARG A 35 1.71 -5.97 6.69
C ARG A 35 2.30 -4.67 6.19
N LEU A 36 1.47 -3.84 5.58
CA LEU A 36 1.77 -2.42 5.38
C LEU A 36 1.45 -1.69 6.69
N SER A 37 2.34 -0.79 7.11
CA SER A 37 2.03 0.13 8.23
C SER A 37 1.12 1.26 7.74
N SER A 38 1.10 2.41 8.40
CA SER A 38 0.23 3.54 8.04
C SER A 38 0.35 3.90 6.56
N ILE A 39 -0.69 3.58 5.81
CA ILE A 39 -0.92 4.01 4.43
C ILE A 39 -2.16 4.92 4.42
N ASP A 40 -2.06 6.09 3.79
CA ASP A 40 -3.21 6.98 3.59
C ASP A 40 -4.06 6.46 2.42
N SER A 41 -5.36 6.32 2.65
CA SER A 41 -6.30 5.73 1.68
C SER A 41 -6.48 6.57 0.41
N ILE A 42 -6.15 7.86 0.47
CA ILE A 42 -6.23 8.78 -0.69
C ILE A 42 -5.23 8.41 -1.79
N GLU A 43 -4.15 7.71 -1.45
CA GLU A 43 -3.03 7.45 -2.36
C GLU A 43 -2.90 5.96 -2.74
N ALA A 44 -3.90 5.13 -2.46
CA ALA A 44 -3.89 3.73 -2.84
C ALA A 44 -4.06 3.56 -4.37
N ASP A 45 -3.02 3.05 -5.02
CA ASP A 45 -3.06 2.73 -6.46
C ASP A 45 -3.94 1.49 -6.77
N ASP A 46 -4.34 1.31 -8.03
CA ASP A 46 -5.15 0.19 -8.50
C ASP A 46 -4.56 -1.19 -8.14
N ASP A 47 -3.23 -1.31 -8.15
CA ASP A 47 -2.57 -2.57 -7.84
C ASP A 47 -2.69 -2.90 -6.35
N LEU A 48 -2.52 -1.89 -5.50
CA LEU A 48 -2.72 -2.00 -4.06
C LEU A 48 -4.18 -2.31 -3.73
N MET A 49 -5.14 -1.67 -4.41
CA MET A 49 -6.57 -1.94 -4.24
C MET A 49 -6.93 -3.38 -4.61
N ARG A 50 -6.37 -3.92 -5.70
CA ARG A 50 -6.53 -5.34 -6.06
C ARG A 50 -5.93 -6.27 -5.02
N LEU A 51 -4.74 -5.96 -4.49
CA LEU A 51 -4.14 -6.79 -3.45
C LEU A 51 -4.94 -6.77 -2.15
N ILE A 52 -5.50 -5.62 -1.76
CA ILE A 52 -6.38 -5.50 -0.59
C ILE A 52 -7.65 -6.35 -0.76
N ALA A 53 -8.18 -6.43 -1.99
CA ALA A 53 -9.38 -7.21 -2.29
C ALA A 53 -9.11 -8.72 -2.38
N ASP A 54 -8.01 -9.13 -3.00
CA ASP A 54 -7.84 -10.51 -3.50
C ASP A 54 -6.68 -11.29 -2.86
N GLU A 55 -5.76 -10.65 -2.13
CA GLU A 55 -4.58 -11.33 -1.56
C GLU A 55 -4.72 -11.53 -0.04
N GLU A 56 -5.00 -12.76 0.38
CA GLU A 56 -5.19 -13.13 1.79
C GLU A 56 -3.95 -12.89 2.67
N ARG A 57 -2.75 -12.94 2.08
CA ARG A 57 -1.50 -12.71 2.81
C ARG A 57 -1.26 -11.21 3.08
N LEU A 58 -1.94 -10.32 2.36
CA LEU A 58 -1.86 -8.88 2.62
C LEU A 58 -2.80 -8.52 3.76
N MET A 59 -2.23 -8.05 4.87
CA MET A 59 -3.01 -7.57 6.00
C MET A 59 -3.48 -6.13 5.76
N PRO A 60 -4.80 -5.87 5.68
CA PRO A 60 -5.35 -4.56 5.32
C PRO A 60 -5.41 -3.63 6.54
N HIS A 61 -4.25 -3.16 7.00
CA HIS A 61 -4.18 -2.13 8.03
C HIS A 61 -4.24 -0.75 7.39
N LEU A 62 -5.47 -0.24 7.19
CA LEU A 62 -5.71 1.09 6.66
C LEU A 62 -5.76 2.11 7.79
N HIS A 63 -4.90 3.12 7.74
CA HIS A 63 -5.03 4.28 8.62
C HIS A 63 -5.99 5.25 7.95
N LEU A 64 -7.29 5.08 8.19
CA LEU A 64 -8.30 6.03 7.74
C LEU A 64 -8.19 7.28 8.61
N SER A 65 -7.32 8.19 8.23
CA SER A 65 -7.33 9.56 8.72
C SER A 65 -8.60 10.23 8.16
N LEU A 66 -9.76 9.94 8.76
CA LEU A 66 -10.94 10.81 8.71
C LEU A 66 -10.51 12.08 9.46
N GLN A 67 -9.70 12.92 8.82
CA GLN A 67 -9.55 14.30 9.23
C GLN A 67 -10.98 14.83 9.22
N ALA A 68 -11.53 15.02 10.42
CA ALA A 68 -12.83 15.63 10.62
C ALA A 68 -12.81 16.89 9.77
N GLY A 69 -13.79 17.02 8.89
CA GLY A 69 -13.98 18.23 8.10
C GLY A 69 -14.16 19.39 9.06
N ASP A 70 -13.08 20.12 9.30
CA ASP A 70 -13.07 21.45 9.87
C ASP A 70 -12.35 22.33 8.85
N ASP A 71 -13.09 22.66 7.79
CA ASP A 71 -12.84 23.88 7.04
C ASP A 71 -13.38 25.03 7.90
N MET A 72 -12.51 25.66 8.70
CA MET A 72 -12.77 26.99 9.24
C MET A 72 -11.51 27.86 9.18
#